data_AF-A0A5C3LN61-F1
#
_entry.id   AF-A0A5C3LN61-F1
#
_cell.length_a   1.000
_cell.length_b   1.000
_cell.length_c   1.000
_cell.angle_alpha   90.00
_cell.angle_beta   90.00
_cell.angle_gamma   90.00
#
_symmetry.space_group_name_H-M   'P 1'
#
loop_
_entity.id
_entity.type
_entity.pdbx_description
1 polymer ?
#
loop_
_entity_poly.entity_id
_entity_poly.type
_entity_poly.pdbx_seq_one_letter_code
_entity_poly.pdbx_strand_id
1 'polypeptide(L)'
;MSAVVQQLERAGNAVMKVASANVALALVISGIQCFMCIYTLVAFLRTPASARQGRLSYIMTGILIFVLYSFAASLDSATLLNIVFASSTGRDILKWSEETSTVDTIARIVTTLYIAVGDGLLLYRCYMILVDAWWLVVLPTLTYITMIDIPHSDVTYNMAGEGARVCLSVATNVLITVLISTRLIRTQRRLARALPSQNLQVYRGITNILIESALPLTVFGLCYAVVALMLITPGYSMQGMLNLLIANHAAVFPYHAFAALSPQMIIFSVTTGRSWEHSTAAEVTSPIAFAHTSSVLRSQGLTESREAFQSRSSIQEKPKLEV
;
A
#
# COMPACT_ATOMS: atom_id res chain seq x y z
N MET A 1 11.41 -43.62 25.28
CA MET A 1 12.01 -43.33 23.96
C MET A 1 10.98 -43.30 22.83
N SER A 2 10.05 -44.27 22.76
CA SER A 2 8.99 -44.32 21.72
C SER A 2 8.09 -43.08 21.67
N ALA A 3 7.64 -42.56 22.82
CA ALA A 3 6.74 -41.40 22.87
C ALA A 3 7.36 -40.12 22.28
N VAL A 4 8.65 -39.87 22.54
CA VAL A 4 9.37 -38.69 22.01
C VAL A 4 9.52 -38.77 20.51
N VAL A 5 9.88 -39.96 19.98
CA VAL A 5 9.98 -40.20 18.54
C VAL A 5 8.65 -39.93 17.84
N GLN A 6 7.55 -40.40 18.41
CA GLN A 6 6.22 -40.18 17.86
C GLN A 6 5.82 -38.69 17.87
N GLN A 7 6.20 -37.94 18.91
CA GLN A 7 5.94 -36.49 18.97
C GLN A 7 6.70 -35.73 17.87
N LEU A 8 7.98 -36.05 17.66
CA LEU A 8 8.80 -35.44 16.60
C LEU A 8 8.24 -35.73 15.21
N GLU A 9 7.80 -36.97 14.97
CA GLU A 9 7.20 -37.35 13.69
C GLU A 9 5.90 -36.58 13.41
N ARG A 10 5.02 -36.45 14.41
CA ARG A 10 3.79 -35.65 14.30
C ARG A 10 4.10 -34.19 14.02
N ALA A 11 5.10 -33.62 14.69
CA ALA A 11 5.48 -32.23 14.49
C ALA A 11 6.09 -31.97 13.11
N GLY A 12 7.00 -32.83 12.64
CA GLY A 12 7.55 -32.73 11.28
C GLY A 12 6.46 -32.80 10.22
N ASN A 13 5.51 -33.73 10.36
CA ASN A 13 4.36 -33.82 9.46
C ASN A 13 3.46 -32.57 9.51
N ALA A 14 3.30 -31.95 10.68
CA ALA A 14 2.52 -30.71 10.83
C ALA A 14 3.23 -29.51 10.18
N VAL A 15 4.54 -29.35 10.42
CA VAL A 15 5.38 -28.32 9.77
C VAL A 15 5.29 -28.46 8.25
N MET A 16 5.43 -29.68 7.74
CA MET A 16 5.34 -29.96 6.30
C MET A 16 3.98 -29.56 5.71
N LYS A 17 2.87 -29.88 6.40
CA LYS A 17 1.53 -29.47 5.97
C LYS A 17 1.38 -27.95 5.90
N VAL A 18 1.87 -27.23 6.90
CA VAL A 18 1.83 -25.76 6.93
C VAL A 18 2.70 -25.18 5.82
N ALA A 19 3.91 -25.69 5.62
CA ALA A 19 4.81 -25.26 4.56
C ALA A 19 4.20 -25.46 3.15
N SER A 20 3.57 -26.61 2.90
CA SER A 20 2.83 -26.85 1.64
C SER A 20 1.68 -25.87 1.44
N ALA A 21 0.90 -25.58 2.50
CA ALA A 21 -0.16 -24.59 2.43
C ALA A 21 0.38 -23.19 2.11
N ASN A 22 1.48 -22.80 2.76
CA ASN A 22 2.14 -21.51 2.52
C ASN A 22 2.63 -21.36 1.09
N VAL A 23 3.26 -22.41 0.51
CA VAL A 23 3.70 -22.39 -0.89
C VAL A 23 2.51 -22.23 -1.83
N ALA A 24 1.43 -22.99 -1.62
CA ALA A 24 0.23 -22.86 -2.43
C ALA A 24 -0.37 -21.45 -2.36
N LEU A 25 -0.46 -20.87 -1.16
CA LEU A 25 -0.92 -19.50 -0.97
C LEU A 25 0.04 -18.47 -1.59
N ALA A 26 1.36 -18.69 -1.51
CA ALA A 26 2.36 -17.80 -2.10
C ALA A 26 2.21 -17.72 -3.63
N LEU A 27 1.92 -18.84 -4.29
CA LEU A 27 1.61 -18.89 -5.73
C LEU A 27 0.32 -18.12 -6.06
N VAL A 28 -0.72 -18.24 -5.24
CA VAL A 28 -1.96 -17.44 -5.39
C VAL A 28 -1.66 -15.95 -5.27
N ILE A 29 -0.87 -15.55 -4.28
CA ILE A 29 -0.47 -14.14 -4.09
C ILE A 29 0.39 -13.64 -5.26
N SER A 30 1.30 -14.46 -5.79
CA SER A 30 2.06 -14.12 -7.01
C SER A 30 1.12 -13.88 -8.19
N GLY A 31 0.07 -14.70 -8.36
CA GLY A 31 -0.98 -14.49 -9.35
C GLY A 31 -1.72 -13.16 -9.19
N ILE A 32 -2.08 -12.80 -7.95
CA ILE A 32 -2.71 -11.49 -7.64
C ILE A 32 -1.77 -10.34 -8.00
N GLN A 33 -0.49 -10.43 -7.62
CA GLN A 33 0.51 -9.40 -7.95
C GLN A 33 0.73 -9.27 -9.46
N CYS A 34 0.76 -10.39 -10.18
CA CYS A 34 0.85 -10.41 -11.64
C CYS A 34 -0.33 -9.64 -12.27
N PHE A 35 -1.56 -9.94 -11.82
CA PHE A 35 -2.75 -9.22 -12.26
C PHE A 35 -2.65 -7.71 -11.95
N MET A 36 -2.24 -7.33 -10.75
CA MET A 36 -2.06 -5.92 -10.39
C MET A 36 -1.02 -5.23 -11.27
N CYS A 37 0.13 -5.86 -11.53
CA CYS A 37 1.18 -5.30 -12.39
C CYS A 37 0.69 -5.11 -13.84
N ILE A 38 0.03 -6.12 -14.42
CA ILE A 38 -0.52 -6.02 -15.77
C ILE A 38 -1.59 -4.93 -15.84
N TYR A 39 -2.51 -4.89 -14.88
CA TYR A 39 -3.58 -3.90 -14.86
C TYR A 39 -3.04 -2.47 -14.73
N THR A 40 -2.10 -2.23 -13.80
CA THR A 40 -1.46 -0.91 -13.62
C THR A 40 -0.70 -0.48 -14.87
N LEU A 41 -0.01 -1.41 -15.55
CA LEU A 41 0.66 -1.14 -16.82
C LEU A 41 -0.33 -0.77 -17.93
N VAL A 42 -1.44 -1.51 -18.07
CA VAL A 42 -2.48 -1.20 -19.05
C VAL A 42 -3.12 0.17 -18.77
N ALA A 43 -3.44 0.47 -17.50
CA ALA A 43 -3.97 1.77 -17.09
C ALA A 43 -3.00 2.91 -17.41
N PHE A 44 -1.70 2.69 -17.21
CA PHE A 44 -0.65 3.66 -17.55
C PHE A 44 -0.55 3.90 -19.07
N LEU A 45 -0.61 2.85 -19.88
CA LEU A 45 -0.57 2.95 -21.34
C LEU A 45 -1.82 3.64 -21.91
N ARG A 46 -2.97 3.56 -21.23
CA ARG A 46 -4.19 4.29 -21.61
C ARG A 46 -4.19 5.76 -21.21
N THR A 47 -3.40 6.14 -20.21
CA THR A 47 -3.29 7.53 -19.74
C THR A 47 -2.57 8.38 -20.80
N PRO A 48 -2.99 9.62 -21.13
CA PRO A 48 -2.28 10.49 -22.09
C PRO A 48 -0.87 10.86 -21.61
N ALA A 49 0.07 11.12 -22.54
CA ALA A 49 1.49 11.29 -22.24
C ALA A 49 1.79 12.38 -21.19
N SER A 50 1.05 13.49 -21.22
CA SER A 50 1.18 14.59 -20.24
C SER A 50 0.86 14.18 -18.80
N ALA A 51 -0.02 13.19 -18.60
CA ALA A 51 -0.41 12.69 -17.28
C ALA A 51 0.41 11.46 -16.81
N ARG A 52 1.37 10.99 -17.63
CA ARG A 52 2.25 9.84 -17.28
C ARG A 52 3.45 10.23 -16.44
N GLN A 53 3.84 11.50 -16.42
CA GLN A 53 5.08 11.94 -15.80
C GLN A 53 5.08 11.63 -14.29
N GLY A 54 6.09 10.89 -13.83
CA GLY A 54 6.23 10.46 -12.44
C GLY A 54 5.55 9.13 -12.07
N ARG A 55 4.60 8.60 -12.86
CA ARG A 55 3.96 7.29 -12.57
C ARG A 55 4.84 6.10 -12.95
N LEU A 56 5.76 6.29 -13.90
CA LEU A 56 6.62 5.22 -14.42
C LEU A 56 7.47 4.57 -13.32
N SER A 57 8.09 5.38 -12.44
CA SER A 57 8.93 4.86 -11.37
C SER A 57 8.16 3.94 -10.43
N TYR A 58 6.91 4.28 -10.08
CA TYR A 58 6.06 3.43 -9.24
C TYR A 58 5.74 2.09 -9.91
N ILE A 59 5.45 2.10 -11.21
CA ILE A 59 5.15 0.88 -11.96
C ILE A 59 6.38 -0.03 -12.05
N MET A 60 7.56 0.55 -12.30
CA MET A 60 8.81 -0.21 -12.32
C MET A 60 9.12 -0.83 -10.96
N THR A 61 8.92 -0.09 -9.86
CA THR A 61 9.06 -0.64 -8.51
C THR A 61 8.05 -1.76 -8.24
N GLY A 62 6.79 -1.60 -8.70
CA GLY A 62 5.78 -2.67 -8.62
C GLY A 62 6.20 -3.92 -9.37
N ILE A 63 6.64 -3.80 -10.62
CA ILE A 63 7.13 -4.95 -11.40
C ILE A 63 8.33 -5.61 -10.71
N LEU A 64 9.26 -4.82 -10.16
CA LEU A 64 10.42 -5.33 -9.43
C LEU A 64 10.01 -6.15 -8.19
N ILE A 65 9.10 -5.63 -7.35
CA ILE A 65 8.59 -6.36 -6.18
C ILE A 65 7.94 -7.68 -6.62
N PHE A 66 7.13 -7.66 -7.67
CA PHE A 66 6.48 -8.86 -8.20
C PHE A 66 7.49 -9.93 -8.67
N VAL A 67 8.51 -9.52 -9.42
CA VAL A 67 9.55 -10.44 -9.91
C VAL A 67 10.31 -11.05 -8.74
N LEU A 68 10.77 -10.23 -7.79
CA LEU A 68 11.50 -10.72 -6.62
C LEU A 68 10.65 -11.65 -5.74
N TYR A 69 9.40 -11.28 -5.47
CA TYR A 69 8.48 -12.11 -4.70
C TYR A 69 8.20 -13.45 -5.38
N SER A 70 7.93 -13.44 -6.69
CA SER A 70 7.65 -14.67 -7.45
C SER A 70 8.89 -15.56 -7.55
N PHE A 71 10.07 -14.96 -7.65
CA PHE A 71 11.33 -15.69 -7.61
C PHE A 71 11.56 -16.35 -6.24
N ALA A 72 11.39 -15.61 -5.14
CA ALA A 72 11.46 -16.17 -3.78
C ALA A 72 10.46 -17.33 -3.59
N ALA A 73 9.19 -17.13 -3.96
CA ALA A 73 8.17 -18.17 -3.87
C ALA A 73 8.50 -19.42 -4.70
N SER A 74 9.16 -19.25 -5.85
CA SER A 74 9.62 -20.36 -6.69
C SER A 74 10.78 -21.13 -6.05
N LEU A 75 11.72 -20.43 -5.40
CA LEU A 75 12.81 -21.05 -4.65
C LEU A 75 12.28 -21.81 -3.43
N ASP A 76 11.34 -21.23 -2.68
CA ASP A 76 10.69 -21.90 -1.54
C ASP A 76 9.94 -23.17 -2.01
N SER A 77 9.25 -23.10 -3.15
CA SER A 77 8.58 -24.25 -3.75
C SER A 77 9.57 -25.36 -4.12
N ALA A 78 10.71 -25.00 -4.72
CA ALA A 78 11.75 -25.96 -5.10
C ALA A 78 12.39 -26.62 -3.86
N THR A 79 12.71 -25.83 -2.84
CA THR A 79 13.22 -26.32 -1.55
C THR A 79 12.22 -27.27 -0.91
N LEU A 80 10.94 -26.92 -0.89
CA LEU A 80 9.89 -27.76 -0.34
C LEU A 80 9.77 -29.10 -1.07
N LEU A 81 9.78 -29.09 -2.40
CA LEU A 81 9.76 -30.32 -3.20
C LEU A 81 10.98 -31.20 -2.91
N ASN A 82 12.17 -30.61 -2.82
CA ASN A 82 13.38 -31.35 -2.46
C ASN A 82 13.26 -32.01 -1.08
N ILE A 83 12.72 -31.30 -0.09
CA ILE A 83 12.47 -31.86 1.25
C ILE A 83 11.47 -33.02 1.18
N VAL A 84 10.36 -32.86 0.45
CA VAL A 84 9.33 -33.90 0.32
C VAL A 84 9.88 -35.15 -0.37
N PHE A 85 10.73 -35.02 -1.39
CA PHE A 85 11.32 -36.17 -2.09
C PHE A 85 12.48 -36.81 -1.32
N ALA A 86 13.23 -36.04 -0.53
CA ALA A 86 14.36 -36.54 0.26
C ALA A 86 13.96 -37.11 1.62
N SER A 87 12.78 -36.79 2.14
CA SER A 87 12.31 -37.23 3.46
C SER A 87 11.39 -38.44 3.37
N SER A 88 11.66 -39.43 4.20
CA SER A 88 10.81 -40.63 4.33
C SER A 88 9.95 -40.59 5.59
N THR A 89 10.40 -39.85 6.61
CA THR A 89 9.73 -39.71 7.90
C THR A 89 9.69 -38.25 8.34
N GLY A 90 8.74 -37.89 9.21
CA GLY A 90 8.64 -36.52 9.75
C GLY A 90 9.88 -36.07 10.54
N ARG A 91 10.68 -37.01 11.07
CA ARG A 91 11.96 -36.69 11.73
C ARG A 91 13.01 -36.21 10.73
N ASP A 92 13.04 -36.80 9.53
CA ASP A 92 13.96 -36.39 8.47
C ASP A 92 13.66 -34.94 8.07
N ILE A 93 12.38 -34.56 8.01
CA ILE A 93 11.94 -33.19 7.71
C ILE A 93 12.52 -32.18 8.71
N LEU A 94 12.47 -32.49 10.01
CA LEU A 94 13.03 -31.61 11.04
C LEU A 94 14.55 -31.49 10.93
N LYS A 95 15.24 -32.59 10.62
CA LYS A 95 16.69 -32.58 10.42
C LYS A 95 17.09 -31.76 9.19
N TRP A 96 16.36 -31.91 8.09
CA TRP A 96 16.56 -31.11 6.87
C TRP A 96 16.31 -29.62 7.09
N SER A 97 15.41 -29.26 8.01
CA SER A 97 15.18 -27.87 8.38
C SER A 97 16.36 -27.20 9.09
N GLU A 98 17.29 -27.97 9.65
CA GLU A 98 18.52 -27.44 10.28
C GLU A 98 19.65 -27.23 9.27
N GLU A 99 19.63 -27.97 8.15
CA GLU A 99 20.68 -27.90 7.14
C GLU A 99 20.42 -26.75 6.16
N THR A 100 21.20 -25.67 6.30
CA THR A 100 21.04 -24.48 5.46
C THR A 100 21.61 -24.74 4.08
N SER A 101 20.73 -24.88 3.07
CA SER A 101 21.14 -25.00 1.68
C SER A 101 21.46 -23.63 1.06
N THR A 102 22.33 -23.59 0.04
CA THR A 102 22.58 -22.36 -0.73
C THR A 102 21.30 -21.76 -1.31
N VAL A 103 20.33 -22.61 -1.68
CA VAL A 103 19.03 -22.19 -2.22
C VAL A 103 18.21 -21.44 -1.16
N ASP A 104 18.18 -21.93 0.08
CA ASP A 104 17.52 -21.26 1.22
C ASP A 104 18.14 -19.88 1.48
N THR A 105 19.46 -19.80 1.49
CA THR A 105 20.17 -18.52 1.66
C THR A 105 19.80 -17.52 0.56
N ILE A 106 19.74 -17.96 -0.71
CA ILE A 106 19.32 -17.09 -1.82
C ILE A 106 17.86 -16.65 -1.63
N ALA A 107 16.95 -17.56 -1.29
CA ALA A 107 15.54 -17.25 -1.05
C ALA A 107 15.36 -16.18 0.06
N ARG A 108 16.14 -16.29 1.15
CA ARG A 108 16.16 -15.30 2.24
C ARG A 108 16.70 -13.94 1.81
N ILE A 109 17.75 -13.90 1.00
CA ILE A 109 18.32 -12.65 0.45
C ILE A 109 17.29 -11.97 -0.46
N VAL A 110 16.69 -12.72 -1.39
CA VAL A 110 15.65 -12.20 -2.29
C VAL A 110 14.44 -11.70 -1.49
N THR A 111 14.08 -12.43 -0.43
CA THR A 111 13.00 -12.04 0.49
C THR A 111 13.29 -10.72 1.19
N THR A 112 14.50 -10.59 1.73
CA THR A 112 14.95 -9.36 2.36
C THR A 112 14.96 -8.20 1.36
N LEU A 113 15.38 -8.46 0.12
CA LEU A 113 15.46 -7.45 -0.93
C LEU A 113 14.08 -6.89 -1.30
N TYR A 114 13.06 -7.72 -1.53
CA TYR A 114 11.73 -7.19 -1.89
C TYR A 114 11.07 -6.46 -0.71
N ILE A 115 11.29 -6.91 0.53
CA ILE A 115 10.81 -6.21 1.74
C ILE A 115 11.49 -4.85 1.84
N ALA A 116 12.81 -4.79 1.67
CA ALA A 116 13.56 -3.54 1.69
C ALA A 116 13.10 -2.58 0.58
N VAL A 117 12.86 -3.08 -0.64
CA VAL A 117 12.30 -2.26 -1.73
C VAL A 117 10.90 -1.74 -1.38
N GLY A 118 10.04 -2.57 -0.77
CA GLY A 118 8.71 -2.20 -0.31
C GLY A 118 8.73 -1.11 0.77
N ASP A 119 9.53 -1.30 1.82
CA ASP A 119 9.69 -0.34 2.91
C ASP A 119 10.37 0.95 2.43
N GLY A 120 11.36 0.83 1.54
CA GLY A 120 12.03 1.95 0.90
C GLY A 120 11.08 2.81 0.05
N LEU A 121 10.09 2.21 -0.62
CA LEU A 121 9.05 2.95 -1.34
C LEU A 121 8.18 3.80 -0.40
N LEU A 122 7.84 3.26 0.78
CA LEU A 122 7.09 4.00 1.80
C LEU A 122 7.94 5.13 2.39
N LEU A 123 9.22 4.89 2.62
CA LEU A 123 10.16 5.89 3.10
C LEU A 123 10.34 7.02 2.09
N TYR A 124 10.49 6.69 0.81
CA TYR A 124 10.55 7.67 -0.27
C TYR A 124 9.29 8.55 -0.33
N ARG A 125 8.10 7.95 -0.16
CA ARG A 125 6.84 8.71 -0.07
C ARG A 125 6.78 9.59 1.16
N CYS A 126 7.26 9.12 2.30
CA CYS A 126 7.36 9.90 3.52
C CYS A 126 8.23 11.13 3.28
N TYR A 127 9.41 10.95 2.69
CA TYR A 127 10.33 12.02 2.33
C TYR A 127 9.69 13.08 1.41
N MET A 128 9.03 12.63 0.34
CA MET A 128 8.38 13.55 -0.61
C MET A 128 7.23 14.36 0.02
N ILE A 129 6.46 13.77 0.95
CA ILE A 129 5.32 14.45 1.60
C ILE A 129 5.79 15.38 2.74
N LEU A 130 6.91 15.06 3.39
CA LEU A 130 7.43 15.79 4.55
C LEU A 130 8.59 16.73 4.20
N VAL A 131 8.62 17.31 2.99
CA VAL A 131 9.68 18.24 2.57
C VAL A 131 9.93 19.40 3.55
N ASP A 132 8.87 19.93 4.17
CA ASP A 132 8.98 21.03 5.15
C ASP A 132 9.48 20.58 6.54
N ALA A 133 9.49 19.28 6.82
CA ALA A 133 9.77 18.72 8.13
C ALA A 133 10.68 17.48 8.02
N TRP A 134 11.76 17.60 7.26
CA TRP A 134 12.69 16.51 6.95
C TRP A 134 13.27 15.82 8.20
N TRP A 135 13.39 16.55 9.33
CA TRP A 135 13.87 15.99 10.60
C TRP A 135 13.02 14.82 11.12
N LEU A 136 11.71 14.78 10.79
CA LEU A 136 10.82 13.67 11.17
C LEU A 136 11.12 12.39 10.38
N VAL A 137 11.76 12.49 9.21
CA VAL A 137 12.10 11.37 8.33
C VAL A 137 13.35 10.64 8.82
N VAL A 138 14.16 11.27 9.67
CA VAL A 138 15.39 10.67 10.23
C VAL A 138 15.07 9.39 11.01
N LEU A 139 14.01 9.40 11.83
CA LEU A 139 13.68 8.25 12.67
C LEU A 139 13.29 7.00 11.85
N PRO A 140 12.34 7.04 10.88
CA PRO A 140 12.08 5.92 9.98
C PRO A 140 13.29 5.48 9.13
N THR A 141 14.17 6.42 8.79
CA THR A 141 15.38 6.11 8.01
C THR A 141 16.37 5.29 8.82
N LEU A 142 16.56 5.63 10.11
CA LEU A 142 17.40 4.86 11.00
C LEU A 142 16.88 3.44 11.19
N THR A 143 15.58 3.28 11.46
CA THR A 143 14.99 1.94 11.63
C THR A 143 15.09 1.10 10.35
N TYR A 144 14.94 1.73 9.18
CA TYR A 144 15.12 1.08 7.88
C TYR A 144 16.57 0.64 7.63
N ILE A 145 17.56 1.49 7.90
CA ILE A 145 18.98 1.14 7.75
C ILE A 145 19.35 0.00 8.71
N THR A 146 18.92 0.07 9.97
CA THR A 146 19.16 -1.01 10.95
C THR A 146 18.51 -2.31 10.51
N MET A 147 17.33 -2.29 9.88
CA MET A 147 16.68 -3.49 9.35
C MET A 147 17.51 -4.18 8.25
N ILE A 148 18.19 -3.42 7.39
CA ILE A 148 19.04 -3.97 6.31
C ILE A 148 20.35 -4.53 6.88
N ASP A 149 20.90 -3.88 7.90
CA ASP A 149 22.24 -4.17 8.44
C ASP A 149 22.28 -5.46 9.30
N ILE A 150 21.13 -5.96 9.77
CA ILE A 150 21.08 -7.20 10.56
C ILE A 150 21.59 -8.38 9.70
N PRO A 151 22.75 -8.98 10.06
CA PRO A 151 23.41 -9.98 9.21
C PRO A 151 22.69 -11.33 9.23
N HIS A 152 22.68 -12.03 8.10
CA HIS A 152 22.08 -13.36 7.93
C HIS A 152 22.99 -14.54 8.37
N SER A 153 24.18 -14.27 8.92
CA SER A 153 25.28 -15.24 8.91
C SER A 153 25.29 -16.32 9.99
N ASP A 154 24.42 -16.31 11.01
CA ASP A 154 24.47 -17.33 12.09
C ASP A 154 23.08 -17.85 12.52
N VAL A 155 22.91 -19.19 12.53
CA VAL A 155 21.63 -19.91 12.71
C VAL A 155 20.92 -19.62 14.05
N THR A 156 21.64 -19.53 15.17
CA THR A 156 21.05 -19.27 16.50
C THR A 156 20.78 -17.79 16.74
N TYR A 157 21.62 -16.90 16.19
CA TYR A 157 21.36 -15.46 16.14
C TYR A 157 20.24 -15.13 15.15
N ASN A 158 19.92 -16.04 14.25
CA ASN A 158 18.96 -15.82 13.17
C ASN A 158 17.55 -15.57 13.69
N MET A 159 17.05 -16.31 14.68
CA MET A 159 15.66 -16.12 15.15
C MET A 159 15.47 -14.80 15.91
N ALA A 160 16.46 -14.42 16.73
CA ALA A 160 16.44 -13.15 17.45
C ALA A 160 16.60 -11.96 16.49
N GLY A 161 17.56 -12.07 15.57
CA GLY A 161 17.81 -11.09 14.52
C GLY A 161 16.59 -10.93 13.61
N GLU A 162 15.97 -12.04 13.20
CA GLU A 162 14.76 -12.05 12.38
C GLU A 162 13.58 -11.41 13.10
N GLY A 163 13.33 -11.78 14.36
CA GLY A 163 12.30 -11.12 15.18
C GLY A 163 12.53 -9.62 15.32
N ALA A 164 13.78 -9.19 15.57
CA ALA A 164 14.16 -7.78 15.63
C ALA A 164 13.98 -7.06 14.28
N ARG A 165 14.36 -7.71 13.18
CA ARG A 165 14.21 -7.21 11.81
C ARG A 165 12.74 -6.97 11.47
N VAL A 166 11.87 -7.93 11.79
CA VAL A 166 10.42 -7.82 11.61
C VAL A 166 9.85 -6.69 12.47
N CYS A 167 10.25 -6.61 13.75
CA CYS A 167 9.87 -5.50 14.63
C CYS A 167 10.26 -4.14 14.07
N LEU A 168 11.49 -4.00 13.55
CA LEU A 168 11.98 -2.76 12.93
C LEU A 168 11.22 -2.42 11.65
N SER A 169 10.92 -3.40 10.80
CA SER A 169 10.10 -3.21 9.60
C SER A 169 8.68 -2.76 9.97
N VAL A 170 8.03 -3.42 10.94
CA VAL A 170 6.71 -3.04 11.45
C VAL A 170 6.74 -1.63 12.06
N ALA A 171 7.73 -1.32 12.89
CA ALA A 171 7.89 -0.01 13.49
C ALA A 171 8.07 1.07 12.42
N THR A 172 8.90 0.82 11.41
CA THR A 172 9.11 1.72 10.26
C THR A 172 7.80 1.99 9.53
N ASN A 173 7.03 0.93 9.23
CA ASN A 173 5.73 1.03 8.56
C ASN A 173 4.70 1.82 9.36
N VAL A 174 4.60 1.57 10.68
CA VAL A 174 3.70 2.30 11.58
C VAL A 174 4.11 3.77 11.66
N LEU A 175 5.39 4.07 11.88
CA LEU A 175 5.89 5.44 11.97
C LEU A 175 5.61 6.22 10.69
N ILE A 176 5.93 5.66 9.53
CA ILE A 176 5.66 6.30 8.23
C ILE A 176 4.17 6.54 8.04
N THR A 177 3.33 5.53 8.32
CA THR A 177 1.87 5.65 8.17
C THR A 177 1.29 6.73 9.06
N VAL A 178 1.72 6.79 10.33
CA VAL A 178 1.27 7.82 11.29
C VAL A 178 1.73 9.21 10.87
N LEU A 179 2.99 9.36 10.43
CA LEU A 179 3.55 10.64 9.98
C LEU A 179 2.81 11.18 8.74
N ILE A 180 2.64 10.34 7.72
CA ILE A 180 1.94 10.70 6.48
C ILE A 180 0.48 11.05 6.79
N SER A 181 -0.23 10.18 7.53
CA SER A 181 -1.64 10.39 7.86
C SER A 181 -1.87 11.67 8.66
N THR A 182 -1.03 11.91 9.69
CA THR A 182 -1.12 13.12 10.51
C THR A 182 -0.88 14.38 9.68
N ARG A 183 0.10 14.36 8.77
CA ARG A 183 0.39 15.51 7.89
C ARG A 183 -0.76 15.75 6.92
N LEU A 184 -1.29 14.72 6.26
CA LEU A 184 -2.42 14.83 5.34
C LEU A 184 -3.66 15.41 6.04
N ILE A 185 -4.01 14.92 7.23
CA ILE A 185 -5.15 15.42 8.02
C ILE A 185 -4.93 16.88 8.43
N ARG A 186 -3.71 17.27 8.85
CA ARG A 186 -3.41 18.66 9.20
C ARG A 186 -3.52 19.59 8.00
N THR A 187 -2.97 19.19 6.84
CA THR A 187 -3.07 19.96 5.60
C THR A 187 -4.51 20.09 5.15
N GLN A 188 -5.28 19.00 5.21
CA GLN A 188 -6.71 19.00 4.91
C GLN A 188 -7.47 19.99 5.79
N ARG A 189 -7.23 20.01 7.10
CA ARG A 189 -7.86 20.97 8.03
C ARG A 189 -7.48 22.42 7.74
N ARG A 190 -6.25 22.69 7.31
CA ARG A 190 -5.82 24.04 6.92
C ARG A 190 -6.49 24.48 5.64
N LEU A 191 -6.55 23.59 4.64
CA LEU A 191 -7.19 23.85 3.37
C LEU A 191 -8.71 24.05 3.53
N ALA A 192 -9.36 23.25 4.39
CA ALA A 192 -10.78 23.38 4.72
C ALA A 192 -11.16 24.77 5.27
N ARG A 193 -10.25 25.37 6.06
CA ARG A 193 -10.48 26.71 6.62
C ARG A 193 -10.29 27.80 5.56
N ALA A 194 -9.40 27.60 4.59
CA ALA A 194 -9.11 28.56 3.54
C ALA A 194 -10.11 28.48 2.37
N LEU A 195 -10.66 27.29 2.08
CA LEU A 195 -11.49 26.99 0.91
C LEU A 195 -12.67 26.09 1.30
N PRO A 196 -13.71 26.63 1.97
CA PRO A 196 -14.83 25.83 2.48
C PRO A 196 -15.69 25.17 1.38
N SER A 197 -15.59 25.61 0.13
CA SER A 197 -16.38 25.08 -1.00
C SER A 197 -15.73 23.92 -1.76
N GLN A 198 -14.47 23.53 -1.46
CA GLN A 198 -13.79 22.46 -2.19
C GLN A 198 -13.98 21.07 -1.55
N ASN A 199 -14.19 20.06 -2.40
CA ASN A 199 -14.30 18.66 -2.00
C ASN A 199 -12.96 18.10 -1.49
N LEU A 200 -12.77 18.07 -0.18
CA LEU A 200 -11.60 17.50 0.49
C LEU A 200 -11.62 15.96 0.58
N GLN A 201 -12.50 15.29 -0.17
CA GLN A 201 -12.67 13.84 -0.15
C GLN A 201 -11.41 13.09 -0.62
N VAL A 202 -10.63 13.68 -1.54
CA VAL A 202 -9.42 13.07 -2.12
C VAL A 202 -8.38 12.74 -1.03
N TYR A 203 -8.12 13.67 -0.09
CA TYR A 203 -7.15 13.46 0.99
C TYR A 203 -7.57 12.35 1.95
N ARG A 204 -8.88 12.20 2.18
CA ARG A 204 -9.43 11.14 3.03
C ARG A 204 -9.31 9.78 2.34
N GLY A 205 -9.56 9.72 1.04
CA GLY A 205 -9.36 8.50 0.24
C GLY A 205 -7.93 7.98 0.32
N ILE A 206 -6.94 8.85 0.06
CA ILE A 206 -5.52 8.48 0.14
C ILE A 206 -5.14 7.99 1.54
N THR A 207 -5.59 8.70 2.59
CA THR A 207 -5.30 8.32 3.98
C THR A 207 -5.90 6.96 4.32
N ASN A 208 -7.14 6.70 3.89
CA ASN A 208 -7.79 5.41 4.10
C ASN A 208 -7.04 4.28 3.40
N ILE A 209 -6.62 4.46 2.14
CA ILE A 209 -5.85 3.46 1.39
C ILE A 209 -4.53 3.12 2.09
N LEU A 210 -3.82 4.14 2.61
CA LEU A 210 -2.57 3.93 3.33
C LEU A 210 -2.79 3.10 4.60
N ILE A 211 -3.82 3.43 5.38
CA ILE A 211 -4.14 2.72 6.63
C ILE A 211 -4.60 1.30 6.33
N GLU A 212 -5.48 1.11 5.34
CA GLU A 212 -6.01 -0.19 4.93
C GLU A 212 -4.90 -1.11 4.41
N SER A 213 -3.90 -0.56 3.73
CA SER A 213 -2.75 -1.33 3.23
C SER A 213 -1.72 -1.63 4.33
N ALA A 214 -1.52 -0.72 5.29
CA ALA A 214 -0.55 -0.88 6.37
C ALA A 214 -1.05 -1.79 7.51
N LEU A 215 -2.37 -1.86 7.73
CA LEU A 215 -2.93 -2.59 8.86
C LEU A 215 -2.65 -4.11 8.80
N PRO A 216 -2.90 -4.84 7.70
CA PRO A 216 -2.60 -6.27 7.63
C PRO A 216 -1.11 -6.54 7.85
N LEU A 217 -0.22 -5.77 7.21
CA LEU A 217 1.22 -5.90 7.35
C LEU A 217 1.67 -5.75 8.81
N THR A 218 1.16 -4.74 9.52
CA THR A 218 1.55 -4.49 10.91
C THR A 218 1.00 -5.54 11.87
N VAL A 219 -0.24 -5.98 11.67
CA VAL A 219 -0.86 -7.05 12.49
C VAL A 219 -0.10 -8.37 12.31
N PHE A 220 0.08 -8.83 11.07
CA PHE A 220 0.76 -10.11 10.83
C PHE A 220 2.26 -10.06 11.15
N GLY A 221 2.92 -8.92 10.92
CA GLY A 221 4.31 -8.72 11.33
C GLY A 221 4.48 -8.77 12.85
N LEU A 222 3.57 -8.16 13.62
CA LEU A 222 3.60 -8.24 15.07
C LEU A 222 3.34 -9.67 15.58
N CYS A 223 2.36 -10.37 14.99
CA CYS A 223 2.12 -11.77 15.31
C CYS A 223 3.36 -12.64 15.06
N TYR A 224 4.01 -12.47 13.91
CA TYR A 224 5.23 -13.20 13.58
C TYR A 224 6.38 -12.88 14.55
N ALA A 225 6.62 -11.60 14.81
CA ALA A 225 7.67 -11.17 15.74
C ALA A 225 7.47 -11.73 17.16
N VAL A 226 6.23 -11.72 17.68
CA VAL A 226 5.91 -12.28 19.00
C VAL A 226 6.22 -13.79 19.04
N VAL A 227 5.80 -14.55 18.03
CA VAL A 227 6.06 -15.99 17.98
C VAL A 227 7.56 -16.28 17.85
N ALA A 228 8.29 -15.52 17.03
CA ALA A 228 9.74 -15.64 16.88
C ALA A 228 10.48 -15.37 18.20
N LEU A 229 10.08 -14.33 18.94
CA LEU A 229 10.65 -14.00 20.25
C LEU A 229 10.33 -15.05 21.32
N MET A 230 9.11 -15.60 21.31
CA MET A 230 8.72 -16.69 22.20
C MET A 230 9.57 -17.95 21.97
N LEU A 231 9.97 -18.23 20.73
CA LEU A 231 10.77 -19.41 20.39
C LEU A 231 12.17 -19.39 21.05
N ILE A 232 12.68 -18.21 21.40
CA ILE A 232 14.00 -18.02 22.05
C ILE A 232 13.89 -18.11 23.57
N THR A 233 12.69 -17.95 24.14
CA THR A 233 12.52 -17.88 25.59
C THR A 233 12.69 -19.29 26.19
N PRO A 234 13.62 -19.48 27.16
CA PRO A 234 13.82 -20.78 27.79
C PRO A 234 12.63 -21.15 28.69
N GLY A 235 12.39 -22.44 28.89
CA GLY A 235 11.42 -22.95 29.88
C GLY A 235 10.15 -23.57 29.30
N TYR A 236 9.99 -23.64 27.98
CA TYR A 236 8.89 -24.39 27.37
C TYR A 236 9.13 -25.90 27.43
N SER A 237 8.04 -26.66 27.59
CA SER A 237 8.07 -28.11 27.37
C SER A 237 8.35 -28.42 25.91
N MET A 238 8.86 -29.62 25.61
CA MET A 238 9.12 -30.07 24.24
C MET A 238 7.89 -29.89 23.32
N GLN A 239 6.70 -30.25 23.80
CA GLN A 239 5.46 -30.06 23.05
C GLN A 239 5.15 -28.58 22.81
N GLY A 240 5.41 -27.71 23.80
CA GLY A 240 5.25 -26.26 23.67
C GLY A 240 6.15 -25.68 22.58
N MET A 241 7.42 -26.09 22.56
CA MET A 241 8.38 -25.69 21.53
C MET A 241 7.96 -26.14 20.12
N LEU A 242 7.50 -27.39 19.97
CA LEU A 242 7.00 -27.90 18.68
C LEU A 242 5.74 -27.14 18.21
N ASN A 243 4.83 -26.80 19.12
CA ASN A 243 3.66 -26.00 18.79
C ASN A 243 4.04 -24.57 18.37
N LEU A 244 5.01 -23.95 19.05
CA LEU A 244 5.53 -22.63 18.68
C LEU A 244 6.22 -22.65 17.33
N LEU A 245 6.96 -23.72 17.00
CA LEU A 245 7.58 -23.89 15.69
C LEU A 245 6.52 -23.94 14.56
N ILE A 246 5.45 -24.71 14.74
CA ILE A 246 4.34 -24.77 13.78
C ILE A 246 3.66 -23.40 13.65
N ALA A 247 3.42 -22.71 14.78
CA ALA A 247 2.86 -21.37 14.80
C ALA A 247 3.76 -20.36 14.07
N ASN A 248 5.09 -20.49 14.21
CA ASN A 248 6.05 -19.64 13.53
C ASN A 248 5.95 -19.76 12.01
N HIS A 249 5.91 -21.00 11.49
CA HIS A 249 5.68 -21.25 10.07
C HIS A 249 4.31 -20.76 9.58
N ALA A 250 3.27 -20.82 10.42
CA ALA A 250 1.97 -20.27 10.06
C ALA A 250 1.97 -18.72 10.03
N ALA A 251 2.73 -18.07 10.91
CA ALA A 251 2.77 -16.62 11.05
C ALA A 251 3.72 -15.92 10.05
N VAL A 252 4.79 -16.59 9.61
CA VAL A 252 5.78 -16.02 8.68
C VAL A 252 5.19 -15.74 7.29
N PHE A 253 4.35 -16.65 6.79
CA PHE A 253 3.71 -16.52 5.48
C PHE A 253 2.88 -15.25 5.32
N PRO A 254 1.86 -14.97 6.16
CA PRO A 254 1.02 -13.79 5.97
C PRO A 254 1.83 -12.50 6.10
N TYR A 255 2.84 -12.45 6.98
CA TYR A 255 3.74 -11.30 7.05
C TYR A 255 4.45 -11.04 5.72
N HIS A 256 5.12 -12.05 5.15
CA HIS A 256 5.82 -11.91 3.87
C HIS A 256 4.87 -11.59 2.70
N ALA A 257 3.70 -12.24 2.65
CA ALA A 257 2.68 -11.97 1.66
C ALA A 257 2.22 -10.49 1.70
N PHE A 258 1.92 -9.96 2.89
CA PHE A 258 1.50 -8.57 3.05
C PHE A 258 2.65 -7.56 2.90
N ALA A 259 3.90 -7.95 3.18
CA ALA A 259 5.06 -7.11 2.93
C ALA A 259 5.25 -6.85 1.44
N ALA A 260 4.94 -7.83 0.58
CA ALA A 260 4.93 -7.65 -0.86
C ALA A 260 3.62 -7.00 -1.38
N LEU A 261 2.45 -7.39 -0.85
CA LEU A 261 1.16 -6.88 -1.32
C LEU A 261 0.88 -5.43 -0.92
N SER A 262 1.29 -4.97 0.27
CA SER A 262 0.97 -3.64 0.74
C SER A 262 1.50 -2.53 -0.18
N PRO A 263 2.79 -2.52 -0.58
CA PRO A 263 3.29 -1.59 -1.59
C PRO A 263 2.52 -1.68 -2.92
N GLN A 264 2.19 -2.90 -3.38
CA GLN A 264 1.43 -3.13 -4.61
C GLN A 264 0.02 -2.56 -4.56
N MET A 265 -0.70 -2.76 -3.45
CA MET A 265 -2.04 -2.20 -3.25
C MET A 265 -2.01 -0.67 -3.31
N ILE A 266 -0.99 -0.04 -2.74
CA ILE A 266 -0.89 1.42 -2.80
C ILE A 266 -0.52 1.89 -4.22
N ILE A 267 0.42 1.21 -4.92
CA ILE A 267 0.72 1.52 -6.33
C ILE A 267 -0.52 1.34 -7.20
N PHE A 268 -1.26 0.25 -7.02
CA PHE A 268 -2.50 -0.05 -7.73
C PHE A 268 -3.55 1.03 -7.48
N SER A 269 -3.84 1.38 -6.23
CA SER A 269 -4.84 2.42 -5.92
C SER A 269 -4.45 3.80 -6.46
N VAL A 270 -3.16 4.15 -6.45
CA VAL A 270 -2.66 5.43 -7.01
C VAL A 270 -2.75 5.45 -8.54
N THR A 271 -2.38 4.36 -9.21
CA THR A 271 -2.35 4.30 -10.69
C THR A 271 -3.74 4.16 -11.31
N THR A 272 -4.66 3.46 -10.63
CA THR A 272 -6.02 3.20 -11.14
C THR A 272 -6.99 4.37 -10.94
N GLY A 273 -6.60 5.41 -10.21
CA GLY A 273 -7.41 6.63 -10.11
C GLY A 273 -8.76 6.44 -9.41
N ARG A 274 -9.03 5.29 -8.75
CA ARG A 274 -10.25 5.07 -7.95
C ARG A 274 -10.43 6.10 -6.82
N SER A 275 -9.38 6.85 -6.47
CA SER A 275 -9.43 7.99 -5.55
C SER A 275 -9.79 9.33 -6.20
N TRP A 276 -9.88 9.43 -7.53
CA TRP A 276 -9.95 10.72 -8.25
C TRP A 276 -11.25 10.93 -9.04
N GLU A 277 -11.87 9.88 -9.61
CA GLU A 277 -12.94 10.07 -10.59
C GLU A 277 -14.38 9.98 -10.05
N HIS A 278 -14.61 9.44 -8.85
CA HIS A 278 -15.99 9.24 -8.38
C HIS A 278 -16.71 10.49 -7.86
N SER A 279 -16.07 11.67 -7.79
CA SER A 279 -16.66 12.87 -7.19
C SER A 279 -16.87 14.05 -8.14
N THR A 280 -16.67 13.91 -9.46
CA THR A 280 -16.79 15.06 -10.39
C THR A 280 -17.55 14.80 -11.69
N ALA A 281 -17.85 13.55 -12.07
CA ALA A 281 -18.44 13.30 -13.39
C ALA A 281 -19.98 13.43 -13.47
N ALA A 282 -20.71 13.55 -12.34
CA ALA A 282 -22.18 13.58 -12.37
C ALA A 282 -22.82 14.93 -12.01
N GLU A 283 -22.09 15.91 -11.46
CA GLU A 283 -22.69 17.19 -11.03
C GLU A 283 -22.00 18.46 -11.59
N VAL A 284 -20.85 18.35 -12.27
CA VAL A 284 -20.15 19.51 -12.88
C VAL A 284 -20.27 19.50 -14.41
N THR A 285 -21.41 19.04 -14.92
CA THR A 285 -21.88 19.31 -16.28
C THR A 285 -23.06 20.28 -16.30
N SER A 286 -23.25 21.06 -15.24
CA SER A 286 -23.74 22.42 -15.46
C SER A 286 -22.51 23.23 -15.93
N PRO A 287 -22.42 23.60 -17.22
CA PRO A 287 -21.40 24.55 -17.63
C PRO A 287 -21.51 25.74 -16.69
N ILE A 288 -20.38 26.25 -16.21
CA ILE A 288 -20.31 27.61 -15.68
C ILE A 288 -20.74 28.49 -16.84
N ALA A 289 -22.06 28.69 -16.95
CA ALA A 289 -22.63 29.86 -17.56
C ALA A 289 -22.13 30.98 -16.67
N PHE A 290 -21.00 31.56 -17.07
CA PHE A 290 -20.73 32.94 -16.72
C PHE A 290 -22.06 33.63 -16.96
N ALA A 291 -22.66 34.14 -15.88
CA ALA A 291 -23.72 35.11 -16.01
C ALA A 291 -23.08 36.23 -16.84
N HIS A 292 -23.26 36.14 -18.15
CA HIS A 292 -22.97 37.19 -19.08
C HIS A 292 -23.92 38.26 -18.59
N THR A 293 -23.35 39.19 -17.83
CA THR A 293 -24.02 40.33 -17.25
C THR A 293 -24.94 40.85 -18.32
N SER A 294 -26.23 40.59 -18.13
CA SER A 294 -27.30 41.08 -18.97
C SER A 294 -27.50 42.56 -18.60
N SER A 295 -26.43 43.35 -18.67
CA SER A 295 -26.49 44.81 -18.59
C SER A 295 -26.96 45.41 -19.92
N VAL A 296 -27.18 44.60 -20.96
CA VAL A 296 -27.67 45.06 -22.27
C VAL A 296 -29.20 45.10 -22.37
N LEU A 297 -29.96 44.46 -21.49
CA LEU A 297 -31.44 44.51 -21.52
C LEU A 297 -32.09 45.48 -20.53
N ARG A 298 -31.30 46.27 -19.77
CA ARG A 298 -31.85 47.36 -18.93
C ARG A 298 -31.72 48.76 -19.55
N SER A 299 -31.11 48.91 -20.73
CA SER A 299 -31.14 50.19 -21.46
C SER A 299 -32.15 50.25 -22.61
N GLN A 300 -32.64 49.12 -23.13
CA GLN A 300 -33.67 49.12 -24.18
C GLN A 300 -35.11 49.34 -23.67
N GLY A 301 -35.40 49.05 -22.39
CA GLY A 301 -36.71 49.35 -21.79
C GLY A 301 -36.94 50.81 -21.39
N LEU A 302 -35.89 51.65 -21.40
CA LEU A 302 -35.98 53.07 -21.04
C LEU A 302 -35.99 54.01 -22.26
N THR A 303 -35.59 53.56 -23.45
CA THR A 303 -35.73 54.32 -24.70
C THR A 303 -37.12 54.18 -25.31
N GLU A 304 -37.75 53.00 -25.28
CA GLU A 304 -39.13 52.86 -25.81
C GLU A 304 -40.18 53.61 -24.96
N SER A 305 -39.99 53.71 -23.64
CA SER A 305 -40.86 54.55 -22.80
C SER A 305 -40.66 56.06 -23.01
N ARG A 306 -39.53 56.50 -23.59
CA ARG A 306 -39.27 57.91 -23.87
C ARG A 306 -39.83 58.35 -25.21
N GLU A 307 -39.81 57.48 -26.23
CA GLU A 307 -40.44 57.75 -27.53
C GLU A 307 -41.98 57.73 -27.46
N ALA A 308 -42.57 56.83 -26.65
CA ALA A 308 -44.02 56.81 -26.44
C ALA A 308 -44.54 58.06 -25.68
N PHE A 309 -43.71 58.69 -24.84
CA PHE A 309 -44.07 59.93 -24.14
C PHE A 309 -43.86 61.18 -25.03
N GLN A 310 -42.86 61.17 -25.93
CA GLN A 310 -42.64 62.27 -26.88
C GLN A 310 -43.68 62.30 -28.00
N SER A 311 -44.14 61.14 -28.51
CA SER A 311 -45.18 61.04 -29.54
C SER A 311 -46.57 61.52 -29.08
N ARG A 312 -46.85 61.51 -27.76
CA ARG A 312 -48.10 62.10 -27.21
C ARG A 312 -48.05 63.63 -27.07
N SER A 313 -46.88 64.26 -27.08
CA SER A 313 -46.76 65.71 -26.92
C SER A 313 -46.94 66.52 -28.22
N SER A 314 -46.87 65.87 -29.39
CA SER A 314 -46.92 66.53 -30.70
C SER A 314 -48.29 66.50 -31.40
N ILE A 315 -49.36 66.00 -30.76
CA ILE A 315 -50.70 65.90 -31.36
C ILE A 315 -51.66 67.02 -30.90
N GLN A 316 -51.22 67.95 -30.05
CA GLN A 316 -52.09 69.01 -29.52
C GLN A 316 -51.62 70.42 -29.87
N GLU A 317 -51.42 70.71 -31.16
CA GLU A 317 -51.45 72.08 -31.66
C GLU A 317 -52.34 72.16 -32.90
N LYS A 318 -53.64 72.40 -32.66
CA LYS A 318 -54.61 72.77 -33.69
C LYS A 318 -54.35 74.22 -34.13
N PRO A 319 -54.18 74.51 -35.42
CA PRO A 319 -54.23 75.87 -35.92
C PRO A 319 -55.66 76.42 -35.82
N LYS A 320 -55.79 77.61 -35.23
CA LYS A 320 -57.00 78.43 -35.30
C LYS A 320 -57.23 78.87 -36.75
N LEU A 321 -58.39 78.53 -37.31
CA LEU A 321 -58.94 79.19 -38.48
C LEU A 321 -59.46 80.60 -38.10
N GLU A 322 -59.05 81.55 -38.92
CA GLU A 322 -59.74 82.76 -39.44
C GLU A 322 -61.02 83.23 -38.75
N VAL A 323 -61.05 84.53 -38.37
CA VAL A 323 -61.87 85.60 -39.00
C VAL A 323 -61.11 86.92 -38.87
#